data_AF-A0A1V6S0L8-F1
#
_entry.id   AF-A0A1V6S0L8-F1
#
_cell.length_a   1.000
_cell.length_b   1.000
_cell.length_c   1.000
_cell.angle_alpha   90.00
_cell.angle_beta   90.00
_cell.angle_gamma   90.00
#
_symmetry.space_group_name_H-M   'P 1'
#
loop_
_entity.id
_entity.type
_entity.pdbx_description
1 polymer ?
#
loop_
_entity_poly.entity_id
_entity_poly.type
_entity_poly.pdbx_seq_one_letter_code
_entity_poly.pdbx_strand_id
1 'polypeptide(L)'
;MAKSSDNKLRAVVDIVTDGDVILVVGPQKARLRVHSLTLKEASEPLSAMLGLNRKEGDVLREKWPLELLLPEDNAMVMEYICAIIHHPNNILPSTMTPHGILEVAITATKYNFVDALRFASKSWLQTRNVKADELMALTAAAYAFQNAQAFRDLTKALILNYGDSYLALSTERIESVMNWKVFCKVLIVDSTGS
;
A
#
# COMPACT_ATOMS: atom_id res chain seq x y z
N MET A 1 40.94 8.25 7.06
CA MET A 1 39.82 8.71 7.89
C MET A 1 38.54 8.61 7.06
N ALA A 2 37.74 7.56 7.24
CA ALA A 2 36.43 7.42 6.59
C ALA A 2 35.36 7.58 7.67
N LYS A 3 34.66 8.71 7.65
CA LYS A 3 33.47 8.97 8.47
C LYS A 3 32.46 9.63 7.53
N SER A 4 31.20 9.21 7.64
CA SER A 4 30.02 9.75 6.95
C SER A 4 29.47 8.89 5.81
N SER A 5 28.91 7.73 6.17
CA SER A 5 27.84 7.10 5.36
C SER A 5 26.74 6.46 6.24
N ASP A 6 27.02 6.19 7.52
CA ASP A 6 26.02 5.62 8.44
C ASP A 6 25.04 6.63 9.07
N ASN A 7 25.26 7.94 8.93
CA ASN A 7 24.44 8.94 9.65
C ASN A 7 23.16 9.37 8.90
N LYS A 8 22.95 8.91 7.65
CA LYS A 8 21.75 9.27 6.87
C LYS A 8 20.60 8.27 7.04
N LEU A 9 20.84 7.13 7.68
CA LEU A 9 19.88 6.01 7.79
C LEU A 9 18.95 6.08 9.02
N ARG A 10 18.94 7.18 9.77
CA ARG A 10 18.12 7.34 10.99
C ARG A 10 17.34 8.65 11.08
N ALA A 11 17.35 9.46 10.01
CA ALA A 11 16.57 10.69 9.98
C ALA A 11 15.09 10.35 10.05
N VAL A 12 14.37 11.03 10.95
CA VAL A 12 12.91 10.95 10.99
C VAL A 12 12.37 11.70 9.78
N VAL A 13 11.58 11.02 8.97
CA VAL A 13 10.81 11.64 7.89
C VAL A 13 9.55 12.21 8.53
N ASP A 14 9.48 13.53 8.57
CA ASP A 14 8.32 14.24 9.10
C ASP A 14 7.23 14.29 8.01
N ILE A 15 6.31 13.33 8.02
CA ILE A 15 5.07 13.40 7.25
C ILE A 15 4.23 14.54 7.82
N VAL A 16 4.21 14.65 9.16
CA VAL A 16 3.66 15.79 9.89
C VAL A 16 4.64 16.24 10.97
N THR A 17 4.95 17.53 11.00
CA THR A 17 6.00 18.10 11.86
C THR A 17 5.74 17.93 13.36
N ASP A 18 4.49 18.03 13.77
CA ASP A 18 4.00 17.92 15.16
C ASP A 18 3.31 16.58 15.45
N GLY A 19 3.60 15.55 14.64
CA GLY A 19 3.11 14.19 14.86
C GLY A 19 3.50 13.62 16.23
N ASP A 20 2.55 12.92 16.86
CA ASP A 20 2.66 12.33 18.20
C ASP A 20 3.06 10.85 18.18
N VAL A 21 3.16 10.24 16.99
CA VAL A 21 3.61 8.86 16.76
C VAL A 21 4.75 8.82 15.74
N ILE A 22 5.72 7.94 15.96
CA ILE A 22 6.72 7.53 14.99
C ILE A 22 6.44 6.07 14.59
N LEU A 23 6.11 5.84 13.33
CA LEU A 23 6.11 4.50 12.76
C LEU A 23 7.54 4.10 12.46
N VAL A 24 7.99 2.95 12.98
CA VAL A 24 9.29 2.35 12.68
C VAL A 24 9.06 1.19 11.73
N VAL A 25 9.28 1.44 10.44
CA VAL A 25 8.80 0.59 9.34
C VAL A 25 9.95 -0.16 8.67
N GLY A 26 9.74 -1.45 8.44
CA GLY A 26 10.62 -2.32 7.68
C GLY A 26 11.94 -2.67 8.37
N PRO A 27 12.76 -3.53 7.72
CA PRO A 27 14.03 -3.98 8.28
C PRO A 27 15.06 -2.84 8.40
N GLN A 28 14.94 -1.79 7.57
CA GLN A 28 15.78 -0.60 7.66
C GLN A 28 15.37 0.35 8.80
N LYS A 29 14.26 0.05 9.50
CA LYS A 29 13.73 0.87 10.60
C LYS A 29 13.51 2.33 10.18
N ALA A 30 12.92 2.54 9.01
CA ALA A 30 12.53 3.87 8.55
C ALA A 30 11.58 4.51 9.57
N ARG A 31 11.81 5.78 9.91
CA ARG A 31 11.08 6.47 10.98
C ARG A 31 10.16 7.51 10.35
N LEU A 32 8.86 7.28 10.39
CA LEU A 32 7.85 8.19 9.83
C LEU A 32 7.08 8.87 10.97
N ARG A 33 7.17 10.20 11.11
CA ARG A 33 6.40 10.95 12.11
C ARG A 33 5.03 11.36 11.57
N VAL A 34 3.98 11.03 12.30
CA VAL A 34 2.57 11.08 11.89
C VAL A 34 1.65 11.40 13.07
N HIS A 35 0.40 11.82 12.80
CA HIS A 35 -0.62 11.97 13.83
C HIS A 35 -1.36 10.65 14.11
N SER A 36 -1.40 10.27 15.38
CA SER A 36 -2.08 9.08 15.88
C SER A 36 -3.59 9.13 15.64
N LEU A 37 -4.20 10.32 15.74
CA LEU A 37 -5.64 10.50 15.54
C LEU A 37 -6.05 10.16 14.11
N THR A 38 -5.39 10.75 13.12
CA THR A 38 -5.66 10.48 11.70
C THR A 38 -5.43 9.00 11.36
N LEU A 39 -4.35 8.38 11.88
CA LEU A 39 -4.10 6.96 11.67
C LEU A 39 -5.21 6.08 12.26
N LYS A 40 -5.68 6.40 13.47
CA LYS A 40 -6.76 5.66 14.15
C LYS A 40 -8.09 5.75 13.42
N GLU A 41 -8.40 6.92 12.89
CA GLU A 41 -9.62 7.15 12.09
C GLU A 41 -9.55 6.45 10.73
N ALA A 42 -8.35 6.41 10.13
CA ALA A 42 -8.15 5.84 8.80
C ALA A 42 -7.91 4.31 8.81
N SER A 43 -7.53 3.72 9.94
CA SER A 43 -7.15 2.29 10.04
C SER A 43 -7.55 1.67 11.37
N GLU A 44 -8.50 0.74 11.32
CA GLU A 44 -8.88 -0.07 12.49
C GLU A 44 -7.71 -0.90 13.04
N PRO A 45 -6.90 -1.63 12.22
CA PRO A 45 -5.76 -2.38 12.74
C PRO A 45 -4.74 -1.50 13.47
N LEU A 46 -4.38 -0.33 12.89
CA LEU A 46 -3.47 0.59 13.57
C LEU A 46 -4.10 1.22 14.81
N SER A 47 -5.42 1.43 14.80
CA SER A 47 -6.14 1.89 15.98
C SER A 47 -6.04 0.92 17.14
N ALA A 48 -6.24 -0.38 16.88
CA ALA A 48 -6.06 -1.43 17.86
C ALA A 48 -4.61 -1.49 18.38
N MET A 49 -3.60 -1.42 17.50
CA MET A 49 -2.18 -1.44 17.89
C MET A 49 -1.81 -0.23 18.77
N LEU A 50 -2.31 0.96 18.43
CA LEU A 50 -2.10 2.19 19.20
C LEU A 50 -2.92 2.24 20.50
N GLY A 51 -4.01 1.48 20.57
CA GLY A 51 -4.81 1.27 21.78
C GLY A 51 -4.12 0.33 22.77
N LEU A 52 -3.62 -0.82 22.30
CA LEU A 52 -2.87 -1.79 23.12
C LEU A 52 -1.57 -1.19 23.72
N ASN A 53 -0.96 -0.22 23.02
CA ASN A 53 0.22 0.48 23.51
C ASN A 53 -0.10 1.57 24.56
N ARG A 54 -1.37 1.90 24.80
CA ARG A 54 -1.80 2.79 25.89
C ARG A 54 -2.29 1.94 27.06
N LYS A 55 -1.40 1.63 28.01
CA LYS A 55 -1.86 1.16 29.33
C LYS A 55 -2.64 2.30 30.00
N GLU A 56 -3.93 2.08 30.24
CA GLU A 56 -4.74 2.94 31.10
C GLU A 56 -4.02 3.09 32.45
N GLY A 57 -3.55 4.30 32.75
CA GLY A 57 -2.91 4.64 34.02
C GLY A 57 -1.42 5.03 33.97
N ASP A 58 -0.77 5.02 32.81
CA ASP A 58 0.65 5.45 32.72
C ASP A 58 0.75 6.99 32.73
N VAL A 59 0.64 7.56 33.92
CA VAL A 59 0.93 8.96 34.25
C VAL A 59 2.45 9.17 34.18
N LEU A 60 3.15 8.85 33.09
CA LEU A 60 4.54 9.24 32.91
C LEU A 60 4.89 9.53 31.45
N ARG A 61 5.38 10.76 31.28
CA ARG A 61 5.47 11.59 30.09
C ARG A 61 6.89 11.56 29.52
N GLU A 62 7.49 10.38 29.28
CA GLU A 62 8.95 10.33 29.00
C GLU A 62 9.38 9.69 27.68
N LYS A 63 8.48 9.08 26.89
CA LYS A 63 8.78 8.67 25.50
C LYS A 63 7.75 9.23 24.53
N TRP A 64 7.71 10.54 24.44
CA TRP A 64 7.02 11.25 23.36
C TRP A 64 8.05 11.62 22.29
N PRO A 65 7.79 11.37 21.00
CA PRO A 65 6.63 10.68 20.41
C PRO A 65 6.64 9.15 20.62
N LEU A 66 5.45 8.54 20.61
CA LEU A 66 5.25 7.08 20.77
C LEU A 66 5.77 6.33 19.53
N GLU A 67 6.59 5.29 19.72
CA GLU A 67 7.06 4.45 18.61
C GLU A 67 6.14 3.24 18.39
N LEU A 68 5.68 3.03 17.15
CA LEU A 68 4.96 1.84 16.72
C LEU A 68 5.82 1.04 15.73
N LEU A 69 6.13 -0.21 16.06
CA LEU A 69 7.01 -1.08 15.26
C LEU A 69 6.22 -1.83 14.19
N LEU A 70 6.63 -1.72 12.93
CA LEU A 70 6.06 -2.36 11.75
C LEU A 70 7.18 -3.04 10.93
N PRO A 71 7.87 -4.06 11.49
CA PRO A 71 9.13 -4.57 10.94
C PRO A 71 8.99 -5.29 9.59
N GLU A 72 7.82 -5.86 9.31
CA GLU A 72 7.54 -6.63 8.09
C GLU A 72 7.01 -5.78 6.94
N ASP A 73 6.81 -4.47 7.17
CA ASP A 73 6.15 -3.58 6.23
C ASP A 73 7.14 -2.84 5.33
N ASN A 74 6.68 -2.54 4.12
CA ASN A 74 7.45 -1.75 3.18
C ASN A 74 7.43 -0.26 3.58
N ALA A 75 8.58 0.26 3.99
CA ALA A 75 8.74 1.65 4.43
C ALA A 75 8.27 2.69 3.40
N MET A 76 8.61 2.49 2.12
CA MET A 76 8.23 3.40 1.04
C MET A 76 6.71 3.42 0.82
N VAL A 77 6.09 2.24 0.86
CA VAL A 77 4.63 2.12 0.69
C VAL A 77 3.90 2.78 1.86
N MET A 78 4.37 2.54 3.09
CA MET A 78 3.78 3.16 4.28
C MET A 78 3.95 4.68 4.25
N GLU A 79 5.08 5.19 3.78
CA GLU A 79 5.32 6.63 3.59
C GLU A 79 4.30 7.24 2.62
N TYR A 80 4.03 6.61 1.47
CA TYR A 80 3.03 7.10 0.52
C TYR A 80 1.61 7.09 1.08
N ILE A 81 1.23 6.02 1.79
CA ILE A 81 -0.08 5.95 2.43
C ILE A 81 -0.21 7.05 3.48
N CYS A 82 0.80 7.23 4.33
CA CYS A 82 0.83 8.29 5.33
C CYS A 82 0.74 9.68 4.67
N ALA A 83 1.45 9.91 3.57
CA ALA A 83 1.40 11.16 2.85
C ALA A 83 0.02 11.46 2.26
N ILE A 84 -0.74 10.44 1.86
CA ILE A 84 -2.11 10.63 1.36
C ILE A 84 -3.07 10.96 2.50
N ILE A 85 -3.06 10.19 3.60
CA ILE A 85 -4.01 10.36 4.70
C ILE A 85 -3.76 11.63 5.52
N HIS A 86 -2.51 12.09 5.59
CA HIS A 86 -2.13 13.33 6.26
C HIS A 86 -2.12 14.55 5.33
N HIS A 87 -2.31 14.34 4.03
CA HIS A 87 -2.29 15.35 2.97
C HIS A 87 -0.96 16.09 2.63
N PRO A 88 0.26 15.70 3.06
CA PRO A 88 1.49 16.25 2.46
C PRO A 88 1.75 15.61 1.09
N ASN A 89 0.93 15.98 0.10
CA ASN A 89 0.96 15.40 -1.25
C ASN A 89 2.27 15.67 -2.01
N ASN A 90 3.13 16.57 -1.53
CA ASN A 90 4.45 16.86 -2.11
C ASN A 90 5.47 15.72 -1.92
N ILE A 91 5.19 14.76 -1.03
CA ILE A 91 6.03 13.57 -0.79
C ILE A 91 5.78 12.49 -1.84
N LEU A 92 4.60 12.49 -2.48
CA LEU A 92 4.22 11.46 -3.43
C LEU A 92 5.00 11.59 -4.75
N PRO A 93 5.41 10.47 -5.35
CA PRO A 93 6.01 10.49 -6.68
C PRO A 93 4.98 10.97 -7.71
N SER A 94 5.45 11.68 -8.74
CA SER A 94 4.60 12.13 -9.86
C SER A 94 3.96 10.96 -10.61
N THR A 95 4.62 9.81 -10.64
CA THR A 95 4.12 8.56 -11.24
C THR A 95 4.54 7.37 -10.39
N MET A 96 3.60 6.44 -10.16
CA MET A 96 3.88 5.16 -9.51
C MET A 96 3.82 4.02 -10.53
N THR A 97 4.72 3.04 -10.38
CA THR A 97 4.74 1.86 -11.25
C THR A 97 3.55 0.95 -10.95
N PRO A 98 3.09 0.13 -11.92
CA PRO A 98 2.06 -0.90 -11.72
C PRO A 98 2.30 -1.80 -10.50
N HIS A 99 3.53 -2.29 -10.35
CA HIS A 99 3.92 -3.11 -9.20
C HIS A 99 3.93 -2.31 -7.89
N GLY A 100 4.33 -1.04 -7.90
CA GLY A 100 4.22 -0.16 -6.73
C GLY A 100 2.77 0.09 -6.32
N ILE A 101 1.86 0.26 -7.30
CA ILE A 101 0.41 0.40 -7.05
C ILE A 101 -0.13 -0.88 -6.38
N LEU A 102 0.30 -2.06 -6.83
CA LEU A 102 -0.09 -3.33 -6.21
C LEU A 102 0.40 -3.42 -4.75
N GLU A 103 1.64 -3.05 -4.45
CA GLU A 103 2.17 -3.05 -3.08
C GLU A 103 1.40 -2.08 -2.16
N VAL A 104 1.02 -0.90 -2.66
CA VAL A 104 0.11 0.02 -1.95
C VAL A 104 -1.24 -0.65 -1.71
N ALA A 105 -1.80 -1.34 -2.69
CA ALA A 105 -3.10 -2.00 -2.57
C ALA A 105 -3.09 -3.15 -1.54
N ILE A 106 -2.00 -3.93 -1.49
CA ILE A 106 -1.78 -4.99 -0.50
C ILE A 106 -1.73 -4.38 0.90
N THR A 107 -0.91 -3.34 1.08
CA THR A 107 -0.76 -2.66 2.38
C THR A 107 -2.06 -1.98 2.80
N ALA A 108 -2.79 -1.39 1.85
CA ALA A 108 -4.09 -0.79 2.10
C ALA A 108 -5.12 -1.83 2.55
N THR A 109 -5.11 -3.01 1.96
CA THR A 109 -5.98 -4.12 2.38
C THR A 109 -5.60 -4.58 3.79
N LYS A 110 -4.30 -4.77 4.06
CA LYS A 110 -3.76 -5.20 5.37
C LYS A 110 -4.19 -4.27 6.51
N TYR A 111 -4.13 -2.96 6.29
CA TYR A 111 -4.42 -1.95 7.31
C TYR A 111 -5.80 -1.29 7.16
N ASN A 112 -6.65 -1.80 6.27
CA ASN A 112 -7.98 -1.24 5.99
C ASN A 112 -7.97 0.24 5.55
N PHE A 113 -6.98 0.65 4.75
CA PHE A 113 -6.91 1.99 4.14
C PHE A 113 -7.64 2.10 2.79
N VAL A 114 -8.35 1.06 2.35
CA VAL A 114 -8.98 1.02 1.01
C VAL A 114 -9.89 2.24 0.78
N ASP A 115 -10.66 2.62 1.78
CA ASP A 115 -11.56 3.77 1.71
C ASP A 115 -10.81 5.11 1.71
N ALA A 116 -9.77 5.24 2.54
CA ALA A 116 -8.92 6.43 2.60
C ALA A 116 -8.21 6.69 1.27
N LEU A 117 -7.83 5.62 0.55
CA LEU A 117 -7.12 5.69 -0.72
C LEU A 117 -8.03 5.68 -1.96
N ARG A 118 -9.36 5.68 -1.78
CA ARG A 118 -10.35 5.53 -2.87
C ARG A 118 -10.17 6.54 -4.00
N PHE A 119 -9.86 7.78 -3.68
CA PHE A 119 -9.67 8.83 -4.70
C PHE A 119 -8.31 8.72 -5.38
N ALA A 120 -7.25 8.44 -4.63
CA ALA A 120 -5.91 8.26 -5.16
C ALA A 120 -5.86 7.06 -6.13
N SER A 121 -6.50 5.94 -5.75
CA SER A 121 -6.52 4.72 -6.56
C SER A 121 -7.16 4.92 -7.94
N LYS A 122 -8.17 5.79 -8.08
CA LYS A 122 -8.76 6.12 -9.40
C LYS A 122 -7.75 6.74 -10.36
N SER A 123 -6.82 7.55 -9.87
CA SER A 123 -5.78 8.17 -10.71
C SER A 123 -4.70 7.16 -11.13
N TRP A 124 -4.46 6.14 -10.30
CA TRP A 124 -3.44 5.13 -10.52
C TRP A 124 -3.92 3.99 -11.43
N LEU A 125 -5.17 3.56 -11.26
CA LEU A 125 -5.77 2.41 -11.93
C LEU A 125 -6.32 2.76 -13.32
N GLN A 126 -5.49 3.40 -14.14
CA GLN A 126 -5.80 3.69 -15.53
C GLN A 126 -5.18 2.65 -16.43
N THR A 127 -5.92 2.21 -17.45
CA THR A 127 -5.38 1.36 -18.50
C THR A 127 -4.27 2.11 -19.23
N ARG A 128 -3.11 1.48 -19.35
CA ARG A 128 -1.92 2.03 -20.00
C ARG A 128 -1.36 0.97 -20.93
N ASN A 129 -0.56 1.39 -21.92
CA ASN A 129 0.20 0.47 -22.74
C ASN A 129 1.39 -0.06 -21.93
N VAL A 130 1.14 -1.11 -21.13
CA VAL A 130 2.09 -1.75 -20.23
C VAL A 130 2.21 -3.24 -20.56
N LYS A 131 3.25 -3.89 -20.05
CA LYS A 131 3.42 -5.34 -20.26
C LYS A 131 2.32 -6.13 -19.56
N ALA A 132 2.13 -7.39 -19.96
CA ALA A 132 1.08 -8.24 -19.38
C ALA A 132 1.24 -8.46 -17.87
N ASP A 133 2.49 -8.56 -17.36
CA ASP A 133 2.78 -8.68 -15.94
C ASP A 133 2.36 -7.42 -15.16
N GLU A 134 2.65 -6.25 -15.72
CA GLU A 134 2.25 -4.95 -15.17
C GLU A 134 0.73 -4.75 -15.22
N LEU A 135 0.09 -5.21 -16.31
CA LEU A 135 -1.37 -5.15 -16.46
C LEU A 135 -2.06 -6.08 -15.45
N MET A 136 -1.48 -7.25 -15.18
CA MET A 136 -1.95 -8.14 -14.12
C MET A 136 -1.77 -7.51 -12.73
N ALA A 137 -0.66 -6.82 -12.48
CA ALA A 137 -0.45 -6.10 -11.22
C ALA A 137 -1.51 -5.00 -11.00
N LEU A 138 -1.83 -4.21 -12.03
CA LEU A 138 -2.92 -3.23 -11.97
C LEU A 138 -4.28 -3.89 -11.76
N THR A 139 -4.51 -5.04 -12.40
CA THR A 139 -5.75 -5.82 -12.24
C THR A 139 -5.92 -6.29 -10.80
N ALA A 140 -4.88 -6.87 -10.21
CA ALA A 140 -4.85 -7.27 -8.81
C ALA A 140 -5.08 -6.08 -7.88
N ALA A 141 -4.43 -4.94 -8.15
CA ALA A 141 -4.62 -3.72 -7.38
C ALA A 141 -6.06 -3.18 -7.48
N ALA A 142 -6.68 -3.21 -8.66
CA ALA A 142 -8.06 -2.79 -8.84
C ALA A 142 -9.04 -3.66 -8.05
N TYR A 143 -8.76 -4.97 -7.97
CA TYR A 143 -9.52 -5.88 -7.12
C TYR A 143 -9.34 -5.55 -5.63
N ALA A 144 -8.10 -5.37 -5.14
CA ALA A 144 -7.81 -4.98 -3.75
C ALA A 144 -8.52 -3.68 -3.34
N PHE A 145 -8.47 -2.67 -4.21
CA PHE A 145 -9.13 -1.39 -3.98
C PHE A 145 -10.64 -1.41 -4.16
N GLN A 146 -11.23 -2.57 -4.50
CA GLN A 146 -12.65 -2.74 -4.76
C GLN A 146 -13.17 -1.79 -5.87
N ASN A 147 -12.29 -1.46 -6.83
CA ASN A 147 -12.62 -0.58 -7.95
C ASN A 147 -13.14 -1.41 -9.13
N ALA A 148 -14.44 -1.72 -9.09
CA ALA A 148 -15.09 -2.57 -10.09
C ALA A 148 -14.97 -2.06 -11.54
N GLN A 149 -14.92 -0.74 -11.74
CA GLN A 149 -14.76 -0.14 -13.07
C GLN A 149 -13.35 -0.39 -13.62
N ALA A 150 -12.32 -0.03 -12.84
CA ALA A 150 -10.94 -0.27 -13.26
C ALA A 150 -10.65 -1.76 -13.44
N PHE A 151 -11.17 -2.61 -12.55
CA PHE A 151 -11.00 -4.05 -12.64
C PHE A 151 -11.54 -4.61 -13.96
N ARG A 152 -12.76 -4.20 -14.35
CA ARG A 152 -13.36 -4.57 -15.64
C ARG A 152 -12.55 -4.09 -16.84
N ASP A 153 -12.07 -2.85 -16.81
CA ASP A 153 -11.34 -2.28 -17.95
C ASP A 153 -9.97 -2.93 -18.13
N LEU A 154 -9.27 -3.20 -17.02
CA LEU A 154 -7.94 -3.83 -17.01
C LEU A 154 -8.01 -5.32 -17.37
N THR A 155 -8.99 -6.06 -16.84
CA THR A 155 -9.21 -7.47 -17.21
C THR A 155 -9.56 -7.62 -18.68
N LYS A 156 -10.44 -6.75 -19.22
CA LYS A 156 -10.74 -6.72 -20.65
C LYS A 156 -9.48 -6.47 -21.49
N ALA A 157 -8.64 -5.52 -21.08
CA ALA A 157 -7.37 -5.26 -21.77
C ALA A 157 -6.43 -6.48 -21.71
N LEU A 158 -6.41 -7.21 -20.60
CA LEU A 158 -5.58 -8.41 -20.46
C LEU A 158 -6.06 -9.53 -21.39
N ILE A 159 -7.37 -9.80 -21.42
CA ILE A 159 -7.99 -10.82 -22.29
C ILE A 159 -7.72 -10.55 -23.76
N LEU A 160 -7.80 -9.28 -24.18
CA LEU A 160 -7.63 -8.90 -25.59
C LEU A 160 -6.17 -8.91 -26.05
N ASN A 161 -5.21 -8.72 -25.15
CA ASN A 161 -3.81 -8.46 -25.54
C ASN A 161 -2.82 -9.54 -25.08
N TYR A 162 -3.25 -10.51 -24.27
CA TYR A 162 -2.37 -11.58 -23.75
C TYR A 162 -2.82 -12.95 -24.26
N GLY A 163 -2.01 -13.55 -25.13
CA GLY A 163 -2.30 -14.84 -25.78
C GLY A 163 -1.69 -16.06 -25.10
N ASP A 164 -0.91 -15.87 -24.03
CA ASP A 164 -0.18 -16.93 -23.33
C ASP A 164 -0.94 -17.41 -22.08
N SER A 165 -0.38 -18.41 -21.39
CA SER A 165 -0.94 -18.91 -20.14
C SER A 165 -0.98 -17.83 -19.07
N TYR A 166 -2.15 -17.58 -18.52
CA TYR A 166 -2.32 -16.67 -17.38
C TYR A 166 -1.61 -17.16 -16.12
N LEU A 167 -1.37 -18.46 -15.97
CA LEU A 167 -0.59 -18.99 -14.86
C LEU A 167 0.83 -18.40 -14.81
N ALA A 168 1.39 -18.02 -15.96
CA ALA A 168 2.69 -17.36 -16.03
C ALA A 168 2.69 -15.95 -15.44
N LEU A 169 1.50 -15.35 -15.26
CA LEU A 169 1.31 -14.05 -14.62
C LEU A 169 0.99 -14.18 -13.13
N SER A 170 0.80 -15.40 -12.60
CA SER A 170 0.56 -15.60 -11.16
C SER A 170 1.84 -15.38 -10.38
N THR A 171 1.76 -14.61 -9.30
CA THR A 171 2.86 -14.39 -8.36
C THR A 171 2.31 -14.42 -6.94
N GLU A 172 3.16 -14.65 -5.95
CA GLU A 172 2.79 -14.63 -4.53
C GLU A 172 2.05 -13.33 -4.15
N ARG A 173 2.48 -12.18 -4.70
CA ARG A 173 1.85 -10.88 -4.48
C ARG A 173 0.43 -10.83 -5.03
N ILE A 174 0.22 -11.34 -6.25
CA ILE A 174 -1.12 -11.39 -6.86
C ILE A 174 -2.02 -12.35 -6.10
N GLU A 175 -1.52 -13.52 -5.72
CA GLU A 175 -2.25 -14.54 -4.97
C GLU A 175 -2.64 -14.09 -3.56
N SER A 176 -1.84 -13.22 -2.93
CA SER A 176 -2.17 -12.62 -1.63
C SER A 176 -3.43 -11.75 -1.65
N VAL A 177 -3.82 -11.27 -2.84
CA VAL A 177 -4.96 -10.38 -3.03
C VAL A 177 -6.12 -11.09 -3.73
N MET A 178 -5.84 -11.75 -4.86
CA MET A 178 -6.82 -12.47 -5.65
C MET A 178 -6.66 -13.96 -5.42
N ASN A 179 -7.65 -14.57 -4.76
CA ASN A 179 -7.65 -16.02 -4.63
C ASN A 179 -7.73 -16.70 -6.01
N TRP A 180 -7.23 -17.94 -6.09
CA TRP A 180 -7.17 -18.70 -7.35
C TRP A 180 -8.54 -18.85 -8.03
N LYS A 181 -9.64 -18.83 -7.27
CA LYS A 181 -11.00 -18.92 -7.83
C LYS A 181 -11.37 -17.66 -8.60
N VAL A 182 -11.00 -16.47 -8.10
CA VAL A 182 -11.16 -15.20 -8.81
C VAL A 182 -10.24 -15.18 -10.03
N PHE A 183 -8.97 -15.58 -9.85
CA PHE A 183 -8.00 -15.65 -10.93
C PHE A 183 -8.48 -16.51 -12.11
N CYS A 184 -8.90 -17.75 -11.85
CA CYS A 184 -9.36 -18.66 -12.90
C CYS A 184 -10.71 -18.25 -13.49
N LYS A 185 -11.67 -17.76 -12.70
CA LYS A 185 -12.98 -17.35 -13.24
C LYS A 185 -12.88 -16.13 -14.13
N VAL A 186 -12.00 -15.19 -13.82
CA VAL A 186 -11.90 -13.92 -14.57
C VAL A 186 -11.19 -14.11 -15.92
N LEU A 187 -10.29 -15.09 -16.01
CA LEU A 187 -9.42 -15.28 -17.19
C LEU A 187 -9.88 -16.42 -18.11
N ILE A 188 -10.88 -17.21 -17.69
CA ILE A 188 -11.43 -18.33 -18.48
C ILE A 188 -12.78 -17.99 -19.13
N VAL A 189 -13.51 -16.97 -18.67
CA VAL A 189 -14.92 -16.78 -19.05
C VAL A 189 -15.18 -16.37 -20.51
N ASP A 190 -14.18 -15.93 -21.29
CA ASP A 190 -14.40 -15.55 -22.70
C ASP A 190 -13.78 -16.53 -23.73
N SER A 191 -13.22 -17.68 -23.33
CA SER A 191 -12.75 -18.70 -24.30
C SER A 191 -13.87 -19.58 -24.88
N THR A 192 -15.12 -19.36 -24.48
CA THR A 192 -16.30 -20.10 -24.98
C THR A 192 -17.40 -19.19 -25.54
N GLY A 193 -17.01 -18.06 -26.15
CA GLY A 193 -17.92 -17.14 -26.83
C GLY A 193 -17.45 -16.78 -28.24
N SER A 194 -17.52 -17.74 -29.17
CA SER A 194 -17.50 -17.49 -30.63
C SER A 194 -18.42 -18.49 -31.32
#